data_AF-A0A561SKV2-F1
#
_entry.id   AF-A0A561SKV2-F1
#
_cell.length_a   1.000
_cell.length_b   1.000
_cell.length_c   1.000
_cell.angle_alpha   90.00
_cell.angle_beta   90.00
_cell.angle_gamma   90.00
#
_symmetry.space_group_name_H-M   'P 1'
#
loop_
_entity.id
_entity.type
_entity.pdbx_description
1 polymer ?
#
loop_
_entity_poly.entity_id
_entity_poly.type
_entity_poly.pdbx_seq_one_letter_code
_entity_poly.pdbx_strand_id
1 'polypeptide(L)' 'MPTHSRESIHQSIADRLLTSLEDLVHRHRALAGADARQAALHAELIAAEVAHELAVARSALQRHPRLH' A
#
# COMPACT_ATOMS: atom_id res chain seq x y z
N MET A 1 -20.71 -22.69 -3.80
CA MET A 1 -20.81 -21.45 -2.99
C MET A 1 -19.45 -20.75 -2.96
N PRO A 2 -19.15 -19.80 -3.87
CA PRO A 2 -17.83 -19.16 -3.98
C PRO A 2 -17.74 -17.69 -3.49
N THR A 3 -18.82 -17.09 -2.99
CA THR A 3 -18.87 -15.66 -2.60
C THR A 3 -17.99 -15.34 -1.40
N HIS A 4 -18.02 -16.19 -0.38
CA HIS A 4 -17.20 -16.04 0.84
C HIS A 4 -15.70 -16.04 0.53
N SER A 5 -15.26 -16.90 -0.41
CA SER A 5 -13.83 -16.97 -0.79
C SER A 5 -13.33 -15.71 -1.48
N ARG A 6 -14.17 -15.04 -2.29
CA ARG A 6 -13.78 -13.78 -2.95
C ARG A 6 -13.75 -12.62 -1.98
N GLU A 7 -14.73 -12.50 -1.10
CA GLU A 7 -14.72 -11.48 -0.06
C GLU A 7 -13.48 -11.61 0.83
N SER A 8 -13.10 -12.84 1.21
CA SER A 8 -11.85 -13.10 1.91
C SER A 8 -10.60 -12.70 1.11
N ILE A 9 -10.59 -12.89 -0.22
CA ILE A 9 -9.48 -12.44 -1.08
C ILE A 9 -9.38 -10.90 -1.10
N HIS A 10 -10.51 -10.20 -1.23
CA HIS A 10 -10.52 -8.73 -1.20
C HIS A 10 -10.06 -8.18 0.14
N GLN A 11 -10.50 -8.80 1.24
CA GLN A 11 -10.08 -8.41 2.59
C GLN A 11 -8.58 -8.66 2.77
N SER A 12 -8.05 -9.80 2.32
CA SER A 12 -6.61 -10.09 2.35
C SER A 12 -5.78 -9.09 1.54
N ILE A 13 -6.28 -8.64 0.37
CA ILE A 13 -5.61 -7.59 -0.42
C ILE A 13 -5.60 -6.25 0.33
N ALA A 14 -6.71 -5.89 0.98
CA ALA A 14 -6.81 -4.67 1.77
C ALA A 14 -5.89 -4.71 3.00
N ASP A 15 -5.89 -5.82 3.75
CA ASP A 15 -5.01 -6.01 4.91
C ASP A 15 -3.54 -5.90 4.51
N ARG A 16 -3.16 -6.52 3.40
CA ARG A 16 -1.78 -6.41 2.88
C ARG A 16 -1.41 -4.97 2.53
N LEU A 17 -2.30 -4.22 1.88
CA LEU A 17 -2.07 -2.82 1.57
C LEU A 17 -1.90 -1.99 2.84
N LEU A 18 -2.75 -2.21 3.85
CA LEU A 18 -2.66 -1.51 5.14
C LEU A 18 -1.34 -1.80 5.85
N THR A 19 -0.92 -3.07 5.95
CA THR A 19 0.38 -3.44 6.51
C THR A 19 1.54 -2.78 5.76
N SER A 20 1.54 -2.80 4.42
CA SER A 20 2.59 -2.14 3.63
C SER A 20 2.67 -0.62 3.91
N LEU A 21 1.52 0.04 4.05
CA LEU A 21 1.46 1.47 4.33
C LEU A 21 1.91 1.81 5.76
N GLU A 22 1.57 0.97 6.74
CA GLU A 22 2.05 1.11 8.12
C GLU A 22 3.57 0.98 8.20
N ASP A 23 4.14 -0.02 7.51
CA ASP A 23 5.59 -0.22 7.42
C ASP A 23 6.28 0.99 6.77
N LEU A 24 5.68 1.54 5.70
CA LEU A 24 6.20 2.73 5.01
C LEU A 24 6.23 3.95 5.94
N VAL A 25 5.15 4.18 6.68
CA VAL A 25 5.07 5.28 7.65
C VAL A 25 6.07 5.08 8.79
N HIS A 26 6.27 3.85 9.26
CA HIS A 26 7.25 3.54 10.29
C HIS A 26 8.68 3.88 9.82
N ARG A 27 9.04 3.42 8.61
CA ARG A 27 10.34 3.76 7.99
C ARG A 27 10.50 5.26 7.79
N HIS A 28 9.47 5.95 7.31
CA HIS A 28 9.54 7.40 7.12
C HIS A 28 9.77 8.14 8.45
N ARG A 29 9.06 7.77 9.52
CA ARG A 29 9.26 8.39 10.83
C ARG A 29 10.66 8.16 11.38
N ALA A 30 11.26 7.00 11.13
CA ALA A 30 12.65 6.74 11.48
C ALA A 30 13.63 7.63 10.68
N LEU A 31 13.28 7.98 9.43
CA LEU A 31 14.09 8.84 8.55
C LEU A 31 13.83 10.34 8.76
N ALA A 32 12.71 10.75 9.35
CA ALA A 32 12.32 12.15 9.54
C ALA A 32 13.27 12.96 10.45
N GLY A 33 14.19 12.30 11.17
CA GLY A 33 15.29 12.94 11.90
C GLY A 33 16.50 13.31 11.03
N ALA A 34 16.52 12.92 9.75
CA ALA A 34 17.58 13.24 8.81
C ALA A 34 17.40 14.66 8.21
N ASP A 35 18.53 15.28 7.87
CA ASP A 35 18.72 16.65 7.39
C ASP A 35 17.55 17.22 6.56
N ALA A 36 17.09 18.43 6.92
CA ALA A 36 16.01 19.17 6.24
C ALA A 36 16.28 19.35 4.73
N ARG A 37 17.55 19.33 4.31
CA ARG A 37 17.95 19.40 2.90
C ARG A 37 17.52 18.19 2.07
N GLN A 38 17.26 17.05 2.71
CA GLN A 38 16.81 15.81 2.05
C GLN A 38 15.30 15.61 2.14
N ALA A 39 14.56 16.47 2.87
CA ALA A 39 13.13 16.30 3.11
C ALA A 39 12.29 16.22 1.83
N ALA A 40 12.62 17.02 0.81
CA ALA A 40 11.92 17.00 -0.48
C ALA A 40 12.16 15.68 -1.24
N LEU A 41 13.40 15.20 -1.28
CA LEU A 41 13.74 13.91 -1.90
C LEU A 41 13.07 12.74 -1.15
N HIS A 42 13.05 12.78 0.18
CA HIS A 42 12.35 11.79 0.99
C HIS A 42 10.84 11.80 0.71
N ALA A 43 10.22 12.98 0.57
CA ALA A 43 8.81 13.09 0.23
C ALA A 43 8.49 12.49 -1.14
N GLU A 44 9.34 12.71 -2.15
CA GLU A 44 9.18 12.10 -3.48
C GLU A 44 9.33 10.57 -3.44
N LEU A 45 10.32 10.06 -2.68
CA LEU A 45 10.49 8.60 -2.50
C LEU A 45 9.26 7.96 -1.86
N ILE A 46 8.71 8.58 -0.81
CA ILE A 46 7.50 8.09 -0.15
C ILE A 46 6.32 8.11 -1.12
N ALA A 47 6.15 9.20 -1.89
CA ALA A 47 5.09 9.29 -2.87
C ALA A 47 5.20 8.17 -3.93
N ALA A 48 6.42 7.85 -4.38
CA ALA A 48 6.67 6.75 -5.30
C ALA A 48 6.35 5.38 -4.69
N GLU A 49 6.74 5.13 -3.44
CA GLU A 49 6.43 3.89 -2.72
C GLU A 49 4.92 3.73 -2.48
N VAL A 50 4.21 4.78 -2.06
CA VAL A 50 2.74 4.77 -1.94
C VAL A 50 2.08 4.45 -3.28
N ALA A 51 2.51 5.11 -4.36
CA ALA A 51 1.97 4.89 -5.70
C ALA A 51 2.20 3.43 -6.15
N HIS A 52 3.35 2.85 -5.82
CA HIS A 52 3.66 1.46 -6.11
C HIS A 52 2.71 0.49 -5.38
N GLU A 53 2.58 0.62 -4.05
CA GLU A 53 1.70 -0.25 -3.26
C GLU A 53 0.23 -0.15 -3.72
N LEU A 54 -0.22 1.06 -4.05
CA LEU A 54 -1.55 1.27 -4.65
C LEU A 54 -1.70 0.58 -6.00
N ALA A 55 -0.70 0.65 -6.87
CA ALA A 55 -0.73 0.00 -8.18
C ALA A 55 -0.77 -1.53 -8.03
N VAL A 56 -0.01 -2.10 -7.09
CA VAL A 56 -0.01 -3.53 -6.76
C VAL A 56 -1.39 -3.96 -6.25
N ALA A 57 -1.95 -3.24 -5.28
CA ALA A 57 -3.28 -3.55 -4.73
C ALA A 57 -4.38 -3.45 -5.80
N ARG A 58 -4.37 -2.40 -6.63
CA ARG A 58 -5.33 -2.23 -7.73
C ARG A 58 -5.22 -3.36 -8.75
N SER A 59 -4.00 -3.74 -9.12
CA SER A 59 -3.78 -4.86 -10.05
C SER A 59 -4.27 -6.18 -9.47
N ALA A 60 -4.10 -6.41 -8.17
CA ALA A 60 -4.62 -7.58 -7.48
C ALA A 60 -6.16 -7.59 -7.48
N LEU A 61 -6.80 -6.46 -7.16
CA LEU A 61 -8.27 -6.33 -7.19
C LEU A 61 -8.85 -6.51 -8.59
N GLN A 62 -8.18 -6.00 -9.63
CA GLN A 62 -8.61 -6.19 -11.02
C GLN A 62 -8.60 -7.66 -11.45
N ARG A 63 -7.69 -8.48 -10.90
CA ARG A 63 -7.68 -9.94 -11.13
C ARG A 63 -8.80 -10.68 -10.39
N HIS A 64 -9.47 -10.03 -9.45
CA HIS A 64 -10.59 -10.58 -8.67
C HIS A 64 -11.79 -9.63 -8.75
N PRO A 65 -12.48 -9.51 -9.90
CA PRO A 65 -13.65 -8.63 -10.00
C PRO A 65 -14.80 -9.13 -9.10
N ARG A 66 -15.42 -8.19 -8.36
CA ARG A 66 -16.69 -8.46 -7.65
C ARG A 66 -17.77 -8.60 -8.70
N LEU A 67 -18.40 -9.77 -8.77
CA LEU A 67 -19.63 -9.94 -9.55
C LEU A 67 -20.74 -9.28 -8.73
N HIS A 68 -21.36 -8.25 -9.31
CA HIS A 68 -22.57 -7.62 -8.80
C HIS A 68 -23.76 -8.57 -8.92
#